data_AF-A0A7C1Y260-F1
#
_entry.id   AF-A0A7C1Y260-F1
#
_cell.length_a   1.000
_cell.length_b   1.000
_cell.length_c   1.000
_cell.angle_alpha   90.00
_cell.angle_beta   90.00
_cell.angle_gamma   90.00
#
_symmetry.space_group_name_H-M   'P 1'
#
loop_
_entity.id
_entity.type
_entity.pdbx_description
1 polymer ?
#
loop_
_entity_poly.entity_id
_entity_poly.type
_entity_poly.pdbx_seq_one_letter_code
_entity_poly.pdbx_strand_id
1 'polypeptide(L)'
;MTQEVDRSVSAIKAAYKDDFPKVALILGSGLGKFGDMMDIDTIISYDQIPDFPQPTVAGHAGRLLIGKVGKTPLVCMQGRM
;
A
#
# COMPACT_ATOMS: atom_id res chain seq x y z
N MET A 1 0.23 -18.83 -7.45
CA MET A 1 -0.81 -18.19 -6.60
C MET A 1 -0.40 -18.11 -5.13
N THR A 2 -0.43 -19.19 -4.33
CA THR A 2 -0.14 -19.08 -2.87
C THR A 2 1.30 -18.62 -2.58
N GLN A 3 2.28 -19.16 -3.31
CA GLN A 3 3.69 -18.81 -3.12
C GLN A 3 4.00 -17.34 -3.49
N GLU A 4 3.33 -16.77 -4.49
CA GLU A 4 3.53 -15.37 -4.90
C GLU A 4 3.02 -14.43 -3.80
N VAL A 5 1.81 -14.70 -3.28
CA VAL A 5 1.22 -13.94 -2.18
C VAL A 5 2.11 -13.98 -0.93
N ASP A 6 2.66 -15.16 -0.59
CA ASP A 6 3.54 -15.31 0.57
C ASP A 6 4.81 -14.45 0.44
N ARG A 7 5.38 -14.30 -0.77
CA ARG A 7 6.53 -13.43 -1.02
C ARG A 7 6.17 -11.96 -0.85
N SER A 8 5.04 -11.51 -1.40
CA SER A 8 4.57 -10.13 -1.22
C SER A 8 4.32 -9.82 0.26
N VAL A 9 3.63 -10.72 0.98
CA VAL A 9 3.36 -10.59 2.42
C VAL A 9 4.65 -10.53 3.23
N SER A 10 5.62 -11.38 2.89
CA SER A 10 6.92 -11.40 3.58
C SER A 10 7.69 -10.09 3.39
N ALA A 11 7.69 -9.52 2.17
CA ALA A 11 8.31 -8.22 1.91
C ALA A 11 7.61 -7.08 2.67
N ILE A 12 6.27 -7.07 2.69
CA ILE A 12 5.49 -6.05 3.40
C ILE A 12 5.75 -6.14 4.93
N LYS A 13 5.76 -7.34 5.51
CA LYS A 13 6.14 -7.57 6.92
C LYS A 13 7.63 -7.31 7.21
N ALA A 14 8.48 -7.31 6.19
CA ALA A 14 9.87 -6.91 6.34
C ALA A 14 9.98 -5.39 6.51
N ALA A 15 9.17 -4.63 5.75
CA ALA A 15 9.16 -3.17 5.75
C ALA A 15 8.39 -2.54 6.93
N TYR A 16 7.39 -3.23 7.48
CA TYR A 16 6.60 -2.75 8.64
C TYR A 16 6.52 -3.83 9.72
N LYS A 17 7.03 -3.52 10.92
CA LYS A 17 7.24 -4.47 12.02
C LYS A 17 6.18 -4.43 13.12
N ASP A 18 5.34 -3.40 13.12
CA ASP A 18 4.28 -3.25 14.11
C ASP A 18 3.03 -4.07 13.74
N ASP A 19 2.02 -4.00 14.60
CA ASP A 19 0.73 -4.63 14.36
C ASP A 19 0.09 -4.08 13.09
N PHE A 20 -0.26 -5.00 12.19
CA PHE A 20 -0.87 -4.63 10.91
C PHE A 20 -2.30 -4.11 11.12
N PRO A 21 -2.67 -3.02 10.43
CA PRO A 21 -4.04 -2.53 10.45
C PRO A 21 -5.04 -3.59 9.96
N LYS A 22 -6.24 -3.60 10.56
CA LYS A 22 -7.35 -4.48 10.14
C LYS A 22 -8.11 -3.95 8.93
N VAL A 23 -7.87 -2.70 8.55
CA VAL A 23 -8.56 -2.01 7.46
C VAL A 23 -7.59 -1.80 6.31
N ALA A 24 -8.05 -2.12 5.09
CA ALA A 24 -7.36 -1.82 3.85
C ALA A 24 -8.24 -0.89 2.98
N LEU A 25 -7.63 0.09 2.33
CA LEU A 25 -8.26 1.04 1.43
C LEU A 25 -7.56 1.02 0.07
N ILE A 26 -8.31 0.92 -1.02
CA ILE A 26 -7.76 1.01 -2.39
C ILE A 26 -8.24 2.31 -3.02
N LEU A 27 -7.29 3.16 -3.42
CA LEU A 27 -7.60 4.43 -4.08
C LEU A 27 -7.75 4.23 -5.59
N GLY A 28 -8.94 4.53 -6.10
CA GLY A 28 -9.21 4.60 -7.53
C GLY A 28 -8.70 5.87 -8.19
N SER A 29 -8.97 6.00 -9.49
CA SER A 29 -8.59 7.16 -10.30
C SER A 29 -9.06 8.48 -9.68
N GLY A 30 -8.18 9.48 -9.65
CA GLY A 30 -8.45 10.81 -9.09
C GLY A 30 -8.36 10.91 -7.56
N LEU A 31 -8.28 9.79 -6.84
CA LEU A 31 -8.24 9.78 -5.37
C LEU A 31 -6.82 9.73 -4.79
N GLY A 32 -5.77 9.73 -5.63
CA GLY A 32 -4.39 9.62 -5.16
C GLY A 32 -4.03 10.64 -4.08
N LYS A 33 -4.48 11.89 -4.21
CA LYS A 33 -4.24 12.97 -3.24
C LYS A 33 -4.75 12.65 -1.83
N PHE A 34 -5.69 11.72 -1.67
CA PHE A 34 -6.13 11.26 -0.35
C PHE A 34 -4.99 10.56 0.40
N GLY A 35 -4.22 9.71 -0.27
CA GLY A 35 -3.09 9.01 0.34
C GLY A 35 -2.01 9.97 0.82
N ASP A 36 -1.82 11.09 0.10
CA ASP A 36 -0.88 12.16 0.49
C ASP A 36 -1.29 12.91 1.77
N MET A 37 -2.54 12.81 2.21
CA MET A 37 -3.06 13.47 3.42
C MET A 37 -3.09 12.56 4.65
N MET A 38 -2.69 11.29 4.51
CA MET A 38 -2.62 10.35 5.63
C MET A 38 -1.49 10.73 6.60
N ASP A 39 -1.63 10.33 7.86
CA ASP A 39 -0.50 10.27 8.78
C ASP A 39 0.25 8.95 8.48
N ILE A 40 1.39 9.04 7.82
CA ILE A 40 2.07 7.90 7.19
C ILE A 40 3.22 7.41 8.08
N ASP A 41 3.13 6.15 8.51
CA ASP A 41 4.20 5.46 9.24
C ASP A 41 5.18 4.78 8.29
N THR A 42 4.71 4.25 7.15
CA THR A 42 5.55 3.53 6.18
C THR A 42 5.02 3.68 4.76
N ILE A 43 5.93 3.83 3.79
CA ILE A 43 5.64 3.82 2.35
C ILE A 43 6.45 2.70 1.72
N ILE A 44 5.79 1.86 0.93
CA ILE A 44 6.43 0.80 0.16
C ILE A 44 6.02 0.98 -1.30
N SER A 45 6.99 1.23 -2.19
CA SER A 45 6.70 1.27 -3.62
C SER A 45 6.36 -0.13 -4.13
N TYR A 46 5.43 -0.25 -5.07
CA TYR A 46 4.98 -1.55 -5.58
C TYR A 46 6.09 -2.34 -6.27
N ASP A 47 7.13 -1.68 -6.81
CA ASP A 47 8.32 -2.30 -7.40
C ASP A 47 9.23 -2.96 -6.34
N GLN A 48 9.10 -2.58 -5.07
CA GLN A 48 9.80 -3.19 -3.94
C GLN A 48 9.05 -4.40 -3.36
N ILE A 49 7.81 -4.64 -3.81
CA ILE A 49 6.99 -5.77 -3.37
C ILE A 49 7.04 -6.84 -4.46
N PRO A 50 7.64 -8.02 -4.18
CA PRO A 50 7.65 -9.12 -5.14
C PRO A 50 6.24 -9.48 -5.58
N ASP A 51 6.07 -9.78 -6.87
CA ASP A 51 4.81 -10.23 -7.49
C ASP A 51 3.66 -9.21 -7.44
N PHE A 52 3.95 -7.96 -7.05
CA PHE A 52 2.93 -6.93 -6.92
C PHE A 52 2.61 -6.24 -8.26
N PRO A 53 1.34 -5.87 -8.48
CA PRO A 53 0.92 -5.17 -9.68
C PRO A 53 1.68 -3.86 -9.90
N GLN A 54 2.25 -3.71 -11.10
CA GLN A 54 2.91 -2.46 -11.49
C GLN A 54 1.92 -1.50 -12.15
N PRO A 55 1.92 -0.20 -11.79
CA PRO A 55 1.05 0.77 -12.43
C PRO A 55 1.44 0.96 -13.89
N THR A 56 0.49 0.85 -14.81
CA THR A 56 0.71 1.03 -16.25
C THR A 56 0.34 2.43 -16.74
N VAL A 57 -0.18 3.30 -15.88
CA VAL A 57 -0.77 4.60 -16.25
C VAL A 57 -0.14 5.75 -15.46
N ALA A 58 0.17 6.84 -16.14
CA ALA A 58 0.64 8.09 -15.53
C ALA A 58 -0.40 8.63 -14.52
N GLY A 59 0.04 8.92 -13.28
CA GLY A 59 -0.80 9.43 -12.20
C GLY A 59 -1.17 8.40 -11.12
N HIS A 60 -0.80 7.13 -11.31
CA HIS A 60 -0.85 6.12 -10.25
C HIS A 60 0.52 6.02 -9.59
N ALA A 61 0.65 6.52 -8.36
CA ALA A 61 1.93 6.56 -7.65
C ALA A 61 2.52 5.15 -7.41
N GLY A 62 1.66 4.12 -7.34
CA GLY A 62 2.11 2.74 -7.21
C GLY A 62 2.78 2.48 -5.87
N ARG A 63 2.11 2.86 -4.78
CA ARG A 63 2.66 2.74 -3.43
C ARG A 63 1.64 2.21 -2.44
N LEU A 64 2.10 1.38 -1.53
CA LEU A 64 1.39 0.91 -0.37
C LEU A 64 1.77 1.81 0.81
N LEU A 65 0.79 2.46 1.40
CA LEU A 65 0.94 3.30 2.58
C LEU A 65 0.44 2.54 3.80
N ILE A 66 1.16 2.61 4.90
CA ILE A 66 0.70 2.12 6.20
C ILE A 66 0.73 3.31 7.15
N GLY A 67 -0.39 3.53 7.84
CA GLY A 67 -0.53 4.70 8.69
C GLY A 67 -1.94 4.86 9.22
N LYS A 68 -2.38 6.10 9.41
CA LYS A 68 -3.67 6.46 10.01
C LYS A 68 -4.40 7.56 9.25
N VAL A 69 -5.73 7.51 9.33
CA VAL A 69 -6.62 8.63 9.01
C VAL A 69 -7.43 8.94 10.27
N GLY A 70 -7.16 10.10 10.88
CA GLY A 70 -7.64 10.41 12.21
C GLY A 70 -7.13 9.38 13.22
N LYS A 71 -8.04 8.64 13.88
CA LYS A 71 -7.69 7.59 14.85
C LYS A 71 -7.67 6.18 14.26
N THR A 72 -7.98 6.04 12.97
CA THR A 72 -8.16 4.73 12.33
C THR A 72 -6.86 4.30 11.65
N PRO A 73 -6.18 3.24 12.13
CA PRO A 73 -5.06 2.66 11.41
C PRO A 73 -5.56 1.92 10.17
N LEU A 74 -4.86 2.08 9.04
CA LEU A 74 -5.19 1.42 7.79
C LEU A 74 -3.97 1.25 6.88
N VAL A 75 -4.05 0.26 6.01
CA VAL A 75 -3.17 0.12 4.84
C VAL A 75 -3.87 0.73 3.64
N CYS A 76 -3.21 1.59 2.87
CA CYS A 76 -3.75 2.25 1.70
C CYS A 76 -2.95 1.91 0.43
N MET A 77 -3.63 1.34 -0.56
CA MET A 77 -3.09 1.15 -1.91
C MET A 77 -3.35 2.41 -2.73
N GLN A 78 -2.32 3.22 -2.95
CA GLN A 78 -2.43 4.45 -3.74
C GLN A 78 -2.21 4.17 -5.21
N GLY A 79 -3.30 3.78 -5.87
CA GLY A 79 -3.34 3.35 -7.25
C GLY A 79 -3.50 1.83 -7.35
N ARG A 80 -4.16 1.41 -8.43
CA ARG A 80 -4.37 0.03 -8.86
C ARG A 80 -3.98 -0.14 -10.32
N MET A 81 -4.03 -1.37 -10.85
CA MET A 81 -3.92 -1.62 -12.29
C MET A 81 -5.14 -1.08 -13.05
#